data_AF-A0A9P7KDG7-F1
#
_entry.id   AF-A0A9P7KDG7-F1
#
_cell.length_a   1.000
_cell.length_b   1.000
_cell.length_c   1.000
_cell.angle_alpha   90.00
_cell.angle_beta   90.00
_cell.angle_gamma   90.00
#
_symmetry.space_group_name_H-M   'P 1'
#
loop_
_entity.id
_entity.type
_entity.pdbx_description
1 polymer ?
#
loop_
_entity_poly.entity_id
_entity_poly.type
_entity_poly.pdbx_seq_one_letter_code
_entity_poly.pdbx_strand_id
1 'polypeptide(L)'
;MRPWVHSEPVQFALRTYALSLSLSLGPSLVPFLTALLKRKLSHKTGIKAFLRVLRREFGFDGFAFAMTLSVAGGAALGSLWDALNAAPKEYTDSQSLLDRLRAQFLILKVTAQSEDILEKPFATNALLVDEPLNRENLKGKRELAKTLMSRVDALVFWACSARIMWYFFYEPQRLPKSYVKWIATLANLDDRVVQTLRHLREGKWSYTKDSASHSNVLQEFSMELGHNASWGDPVALPAYGGAVADAAWKTLGVKNRPGVGGLPCELVHGTVGSSVGLEGSCTANYSIRGTMAFLEAIAIYLPVHFFPVLLTRPQTLLDLRKVLTTLFGAIRSATFLSAFVTLYWSSVCTTRSLVFARLFPGISHDFWDGPFGCIFAGSLLCGSSIWIENGRRRGEMALYVLPRAVRACLPDAWVRNGRGKARIAERLVFILSFSTLITAAVHRPETLRGLSRWTLSFVTKGPNAGFWKQKRRSESTPDTPTITPPTPKRGK
;
A
#
# COMPACT_ATOMS: atom_id res chain seq x y z
N MET A 1 20.57 23.21 18.77
CA MET A 1 19.43 24.15 18.92
C MET A 1 18.14 23.33 19.06
N ARG A 2 17.46 23.38 20.23
CA ARG A 2 16.17 22.71 20.41
C ARG A 2 15.12 23.44 19.54
N PRO A 3 14.43 22.78 18.60
CA PRO A 3 13.48 23.44 17.70
C PRO A 3 12.18 23.94 18.39
N TRP A 4 12.06 23.78 19.71
CA TRP A 4 10.82 23.94 20.47
C TRP A 4 10.63 25.29 21.17
N VAL A 5 11.66 26.14 21.21
CA VAL A 5 11.74 27.24 22.18
C VAL A 5 10.89 28.47 21.80
N HIS A 6 10.35 28.57 20.57
CA HIS A 6 9.69 29.80 20.10
C HIS A 6 8.29 29.62 19.49
N SER A 7 7.69 28.46 19.61
CA SER A 7 6.38 28.17 19.02
C SER A 7 5.38 27.89 20.12
N GLU A 8 4.46 28.83 20.34
CA GLU A 8 3.48 28.74 21.41
C GLU A 8 2.65 27.44 21.30
N PRO A 9 2.46 26.68 22.40
CA PRO A 9 1.73 25.41 22.41
C PRO A 9 0.30 25.55 21.87
N VAL A 10 -0.29 26.75 21.98
CA VAL A 10 -1.58 27.12 21.40
C VAL A 10 -1.58 27.01 19.87
N GLN A 11 -0.51 27.45 19.20
CA GLN A 11 -0.43 27.38 17.73
C GLN A 11 -0.33 25.92 17.24
N PHE A 12 0.38 25.08 17.97
CA PHE A 12 0.43 23.64 17.69
C PHE A 12 -0.93 22.98 17.85
N ALA A 13 -1.64 23.30 18.94
CA ALA A 13 -2.96 22.77 19.20
C ALA A 13 -3.94 23.17 18.08
N LEU A 14 -3.96 24.44 17.70
CA LEU A 14 -4.83 24.94 16.63
C LEU A 14 -4.55 24.30 15.27
N ARG A 15 -3.27 24.20 14.87
CA ARG A 15 -2.89 23.57 13.59
C ARG A 15 -3.24 22.08 13.56
N THR A 16 -2.97 21.37 14.66
CA THR A 16 -3.29 19.95 14.77
C THR A 16 -4.79 19.72 14.75
N TYR A 17 -5.56 20.53 15.48
CA TYR A 17 -7.02 20.45 15.52
C TYR A 17 -7.64 20.72 14.15
N ALA A 18 -7.24 21.80 13.47
CA ALA A 18 -7.75 22.13 12.15
C ALA A 18 -7.48 21.02 11.11
N LEU A 19 -6.27 20.46 11.11
CA LEU A 19 -5.88 19.39 10.19
C LEU A 19 -6.62 18.09 10.48
N SER A 20 -6.66 17.66 11.74
CA SER A 20 -7.31 16.42 12.17
C SER A 20 -8.83 16.48 11.98
N LEU A 21 -9.45 17.63 12.26
CA LEU A 21 -10.86 17.87 11.98
C LEU A 21 -11.14 17.80 10.48
N SER A 22 -10.30 18.40 9.64
CA SER A 22 -10.47 18.33 8.18
C SER A 22 -10.39 16.88 7.67
N LEU A 23 -9.46 16.09 8.20
CA LEU A 23 -9.28 14.67 7.83
C LEU A 23 -10.45 13.78 8.27
N SER A 24 -11.06 14.06 9.44
CA SER A 24 -12.17 13.27 9.97
C SER A 24 -13.53 13.72 9.42
N LEU A 25 -13.76 15.03 9.38
CA LEU A 25 -15.02 15.62 8.94
C LEU A 25 -15.21 15.50 7.42
N GLY A 26 -14.15 15.69 6.62
CA GLY A 26 -14.23 15.67 5.16
C GLY A 26 -14.93 14.44 4.58
N PRO A 27 -14.43 13.21 4.83
CA PRO A 27 -15.08 11.97 4.37
C PRO A 27 -16.51 11.80 4.90
N SER A 28 -16.74 12.23 6.14
CA SER A 28 -18.04 12.15 6.82
C SER A 28 -19.11 13.03 6.16
N LEU A 29 -18.70 14.10 5.46
CA LEU A 29 -19.58 15.02 4.75
C LEU A 29 -19.88 14.60 3.30
N VAL A 30 -19.08 13.72 2.69
CA VAL A 30 -19.26 13.27 1.29
C VAL A 30 -20.66 12.74 0.99
N PRO A 31 -21.29 11.88 1.83
CA PRO A 31 -22.65 11.39 1.58
C PRO A 31 -23.71 12.51 1.56
N PHE A 32 -23.52 13.57 2.34
CA PHE A 32 -24.43 14.72 2.40
C PHE A 32 -24.25 15.62 1.17
N LEU A 33 -23.01 15.89 0.78
CA LEU A 33 -22.69 16.67 -0.43
C LEU A 33 -23.20 15.96 -1.69
N THR A 34 -23.00 14.65 -1.78
CA THR A 34 -23.48 13.85 -2.92
C THR A 34 -25.00 13.75 -2.97
N ALA A 35 -25.68 13.63 -1.82
CA ALA A 35 -27.14 13.66 -1.76
C ALA A 35 -27.72 15.02 -2.16
N LEU A 36 -27.06 16.12 -1.79
CA LEU A 36 -27.43 17.48 -2.19
C LEU A 36 -27.26 17.68 -3.70
N LEU A 37 -26.12 17.26 -4.25
CA LEU A 37 -25.82 17.33 -5.69
C LEU A 37 -26.79 16.48 -6.53
N LYS A 38 -27.17 15.30 -6.03
CA LYS A 38 -28.12 14.40 -6.71
C LYS A 38 -29.59 14.70 -6.40
N ARG A 39 -29.89 15.74 -5.60
CA ARG A 39 -31.23 16.10 -5.10
C ARG A 39 -32.05 14.92 -4.57
N LYS A 40 -31.40 13.90 -4.02
CA LYS A 40 -32.04 12.67 -3.52
C LYS A 40 -31.78 12.53 -2.03
N LEU A 41 -32.60 13.23 -1.24
CA LEU A 41 -32.52 13.22 0.22
C LEU A 41 -33.09 11.91 0.77
N SER A 42 -32.30 11.21 1.59
CA SER A 42 -32.71 10.03 2.34
C SER A 42 -32.78 10.36 3.83
N HIS A 43 -33.51 9.56 4.63
CA HIS A 43 -33.49 9.65 6.09
C HIS A 43 -32.06 9.56 6.68
N LYS A 44 -31.12 8.89 5.98
CA LYS A 44 -29.71 8.79 6.35
C LYS A 44 -28.88 10.05 6.07
N THR A 45 -29.39 11.00 5.27
CA THR A 45 -28.70 12.24 4.86
C THR A 45 -29.47 13.50 5.25
N GLY A 46 -30.43 13.39 6.17
CA GLY A 46 -31.20 14.53 6.68
C GLY A 46 -30.42 15.40 7.68
N ILE A 47 -30.97 16.57 8.00
CA ILE A 47 -30.38 17.56 8.93
C ILE A 47 -30.04 16.95 10.29
N LYS A 48 -30.90 16.08 10.84
CA LYS A 48 -30.64 15.38 12.12
C LYS A 48 -29.42 14.46 12.05
N ALA A 49 -29.19 13.78 10.92
CA ALA A 49 -28.01 12.94 10.73
C ALA A 49 -26.75 13.79 10.57
N PHE A 50 -26.84 14.92 9.87
CA PHE A 50 -25.75 15.88 9.72
C PHE A 50 -25.31 16.49 11.05
N LEU A 51 -26.24 16.98 11.87
CA LEU A 51 -25.94 17.51 13.20
C LEU A 51 -25.34 16.46 14.13
N ARG A 52 -25.76 15.19 14.02
CA ARG A 52 -25.16 14.08 14.78
C ARG A 52 -23.69 13.88 14.40
N VAL A 53 -23.37 13.95 13.11
CA VAL A 53 -21.98 13.88 12.63
C VAL A 53 -21.17 15.05 13.18
N LEU A 54 -21.66 16.30 13.05
CA LEU A 54 -20.97 17.47 13.60
C LEU A 54 -20.73 17.33 15.11
N ARG A 55 -21.75 16.96 15.89
CA ARG A 55 -21.60 16.79 17.35
C ARG A 55 -20.56 15.73 17.71
N ARG A 56 -20.46 14.66 16.92
CA ARG A 56 -19.44 13.61 17.12
C ARG A 56 -18.04 14.13 16.79
N GLU A 57 -17.86 14.83 15.67
CA GLU A 57 -16.54 15.28 15.22
C GLU A 57 -15.99 16.45 16.06
N PHE A 58 -16.85 17.32 16.58
CA PHE A 58 -16.48 18.44 17.46
C PHE A 58 -16.48 18.09 18.95
N GLY A 59 -16.91 16.88 19.33
CA GLY A 59 -16.93 16.44 20.72
C GLY A 59 -15.53 16.18 21.29
N PHE A 60 -15.42 16.14 22.62
CA PHE A 60 -14.18 15.76 23.32
C PHE A 60 -13.76 14.30 23.06
N ASP A 61 -14.72 13.44 22.72
CA ASP A 61 -14.46 12.07 22.27
C ASP A 61 -14.07 12.00 20.78
N GLY A 62 -14.02 13.14 20.09
CA GLY A 62 -13.74 13.25 18.67
C GLY A 62 -12.27 13.03 18.33
N PHE A 63 -12.01 12.53 17.13
CA PHE A 63 -10.65 12.29 16.61
C PHE A 63 -9.78 13.54 16.68
N ALA A 64 -10.34 14.70 16.34
CA ALA A 64 -9.61 15.96 16.30
C ALA A 64 -9.11 16.40 17.69
N PHE A 65 -9.92 16.18 18.73
CA PHE A 65 -9.54 16.46 20.10
C PHE A 65 -8.43 15.51 20.57
N ALA A 66 -8.59 14.20 20.34
CA ALA A 66 -7.59 13.20 20.74
C ALA A 66 -6.22 13.43 20.09
N MET A 67 -6.19 13.76 18.79
CA MET A 67 -4.95 14.07 18.07
C MET A 67 -4.30 15.34 18.60
N THR A 68 -5.09 16.38 18.86
CA THR A 68 -4.62 17.64 19.42
C THR A 68 -4.01 17.43 20.81
N LEU A 69 -4.68 16.67 21.69
CA LEU A 69 -4.17 16.34 23.01
C LEU A 69 -2.85 15.54 22.91
N SER A 70 -2.76 14.60 21.98
CA SER A 70 -1.56 13.76 21.80
C SER A 70 -0.34 14.57 21.34
N VAL A 71 -0.51 15.51 20.41
CA VAL A 71 0.58 16.33 19.87
C VAL A 71 0.91 17.52 20.78
N ALA A 72 -0.11 18.28 21.19
CA ALA A 72 0.08 19.49 21.99
C ALA A 72 0.34 19.18 23.47
N GLY A 73 -0.18 18.07 24.00
CA GLY A 73 0.10 17.63 25.37
C GLY A 73 1.59 17.37 25.61
N GLY A 74 2.29 16.80 24.62
CA GLY A 74 3.75 16.62 24.70
C GLY A 74 4.50 17.96 24.76
N ALA A 75 4.08 18.95 23.97
CA ALA A 75 4.67 20.30 24.01
C ALA A 75 4.38 21.00 25.34
N ALA A 76 3.15 20.90 25.85
CA ALA A 76 2.76 21.46 27.15
C ALA A 76 3.52 20.82 28.31
N LEU A 77 3.71 19.49 28.29
CA LEU A 77 4.54 18.78 29.26
C LEU A 77 6.01 19.21 29.16
N GLY A 78 6.52 19.46 27.96
CA GLY A 78 7.86 20.03 27.77
C GLY A 78 8.00 21.43 28.37
N SER A 79 7.05 22.32 28.10
CA SER A 79 7.03 23.66 28.69
C SER A 79 6.86 23.63 30.20
N LEU A 80 6.02 22.75 30.74
CA LEU A 80 5.86 22.52 32.17
C LEU A 80 7.15 21.99 32.78
N TRP A 81 7.83 21.06 32.10
CA TRP A 81 9.12 20.52 32.53
C TRP A 81 10.20 21.59 32.57
N ASP A 82 10.30 22.42 31.53
CA ASP A 82 11.25 23.53 31.49
C ASP A 82 10.92 24.58 32.55
N ALA A 83 9.64 24.87 32.80
CA ALA A 83 9.19 25.76 33.88
C ALA A 83 9.51 25.19 35.27
N LEU A 84 9.31 23.89 35.50
CA LEU A 84 9.67 23.20 36.75
C LEU A 84 11.18 23.17 36.99
N ASN A 85 12.00 23.14 35.94
CA ASN A 85 13.47 23.22 36.06
C ASN A 85 13.98 24.67 36.20
N ALA A 86 13.23 25.65 35.70
CA ALA A 86 13.55 27.07 35.82
C ALA A 86 13.10 27.67 37.16
N ALA A 87 12.22 26.99 37.90
CA ALA A 87 11.78 27.42 39.22
C ALA A 87 12.98 27.46 40.21
N PRO A 88 13.17 28.55 40.97
CA PRO A 88 14.22 28.62 42.00
C PRO A 88 14.03 27.48 43.00
N LYS A 89 15.14 26.85 43.43
CA LYS A 89 15.13 25.88 44.53
C LYS A 89 14.87 26.60 45.86
N GLU A 90 13.62 26.95 46.15
CA GLU A 90 13.22 27.29 47.51
C GLU A 90 12.94 26.01 48.29
N TYR A 91 13.77 25.79 49.30
CA TYR A 91 13.68 24.67 50.24
C TYR A 91 12.42 24.84 51.10
N THR A 92 11.36 24.09 50.77
CA THR A 92 10.18 23.93 51.61
C THR A 92 9.77 22.46 51.69
N ASP A 93 9.47 22.05 52.91
CA ASP A 93 9.42 20.70 53.51
C ASP A 93 8.28 19.77 53.01
N SER A 94 7.83 19.91 51.76
CA SER A 94 6.73 19.11 51.18
C SER A 94 7.16 18.17 50.04
N GLN A 95 8.46 17.87 49.92
CA GLN A 95 9.06 17.20 48.75
C GLN A 95 8.97 15.66 48.71
N SER A 96 8.18 14.98 49.56
CA SER A 96 8.22 13.50 49.63
C SER A 96 7.64 12.78 48.40
N LEU A 97 6.72 13.40 47.65
CA LEU A 97 6.05 12.80 46.48
C LEU A 97 6.71 13.22 45.16
N LEU A 98 7.16 14.47 45.06
CA LEU A 98 7.89 14.99 43.90
C LEU A 98 9.30 14.39 43.78
N ASP A 99 9.98 14.12 44.89
CA ASP A 99 11.29 13.47 44.84
C ASP A 99 11.20 11.98 44.52
N ARG A 100 10.11 11.30 44.92
CA ARG A 100 9.83 9.92 44.50
C ARG A 100 9.57 9.82 42.99
N LEU A 101 8.83 10.78 42.43
CA LEU A 101 8.60 10.86 40.98
C LEU A 101 9.89 11.22 40.23
N ARG A 102 10.69 12.17 40.74
CA ARG A 102 12.00 12.51 40.16
C ARG A 102 12.95 11.32 40.18
N ALA A 103 13.02 10.56 41.27
CA ALA A 103 13.89 9.39 41.40
C ALA A 103 13.49 8.25 40.45
N GLN A 104 12.19 7.94 40.34
CA GLN A 104 11.70 6.91 39.40
C GLN A 104 11.98 7.28 37.93
N PHE A 105 11.92 8.56 37.58
CA PHE A 105 12.18 9.02 36.20
C PHE A 105 13.66 9.24 35.90
N LEU A 106 14.52 9.51 36.90
CA LEU A 106 15.97 9.60 36.72
C LEU A 106 16.55 8.25 36.29
N ILE A 107 16.04 7.15 36.87
CA ILE A 107 16.41 5.76 36.50
C ILE A 107 16.10 5.50 35.02
N LEU A 108 14.97 6.03 34.51
CA LEU A 108 14.53 5.89 33.12
C LEU A 108 15.40 6.72 32.14
N LYS A 109 15.97 7.83 32.62
CA LYS A 109 16.95 8.65 31.88
C LYS A 109 18.33 7.98 31.79
N VAL A 110 18.78 7.35 32.87
CA VAL A 110 20.08 6.64 32.91
C VAL A 110 20.08 5.43 31.98
N THR A 111 18.96 4.73 31.83
CA THR A 111 18.83 3.64 30.85
C THR A 111 18.77 4.11 29.39
N ALA A 112 18.47 5.39 29.13
CA ALA A 112 18.42 5.94 27.77
C ALA A 112 19.75 6.59 27.33
N GLN A 113 20.63 6.94 28.27
CA GLN A 113 21.93 7.57 28.00
C GLN A 113 23.08 6.55 27.79
N SER A 114 22.86 5.26 28.03
CA SER A 114 23.92 4.24 27.89
C SER A 114 24.26 3.86 26.44
N GLU A 115 23.59 4.43 25.43
CA GLU A 115 23.93 4.21 24.01
C GLU A 115 24.85 5.28 23.39
N ASP A 116 25.14 6.39 24.10
CA ASP A 116 25.94 7.51 23.55
C ASP A 116 27.45 7.44 23.86
N ILE A 117 27.96 6.32 24.40
CA ILE A 117 29.39 6.14 24.70
C ILE A 117 30.10 5.46 23.52
N LEU A 118 30.19 6.13 22.36
CA LEU A 118 31.21 5.77 21.35
C LEU A 118 31.55 6.89 20.35
N GLU A 119 31.81 8.13 20.78
CA GLU A 119 32.51 9.10 19.92
C GLU A 119 33.68 9.74 20.67
N LYS A 120 34.91 9.33 20.29
CA LYS A 120 36.17 9.91 20.78
C LYS A 120 36.43 11.25 20.08
N PRO A 121 37.00 12.25 20.79
CA PRO A 121 37.41 13.51 20.18
C PRO A 121 38.85 13.39 19.65
N PHE A 122 39.10 13.68 18.37
CA PHE A 122 40.48 13.95 17.93
C PHE A 122 40.57 14.87 16.70
N ALA A 123 41.32 15.95 16.90
CA ALA A 123 42.07 16.79 15.96
C ALA A 123 41.31 17.67 14.93
N THR A 124 41.37 18.97 15.20
CA THR A 124 40.78 20.10 14.45
C THR A 124 41.64 20.70 13.33
N ASN A 125 42.73 20.06 12.87
CA ASN A 125 43.65 20.71 11.90
C ASN A 125 43.78 20.04 10.51
N ALA A 126 42.86 19.17 10.10
CA ALA A 126 42.86 18.54 8.75
C ALA A 126 41.73 19.07 7.80
N LEU A 127 41.06 20.16 8.17
CA LEU A 127 39.68 20.46 7.78
C LEU A 127 39.44 21.06 6.38
N LEU A 128 40.46 21.21 5.52
CA LEU A 128 40.26 21.85 4.20
C LEU A 128 40.42 20.90 3.00
N VAL A 129 41.00 19.70 3.17
CA VAL A 129 41.17 18.72 2.08
C VAL A 129 40.18 17.54 2.18
N ASP A 130 39.66 17.23 3.38
CA ASP A 130 38.73 16.12 3.61
C ASP A 130 37.25 16.42 3.31
N GLU A 131 36.88 17.70 3.20
CA GLU A 131 35.48 18.09 3.02
C GLU A 131 34.81 17.56 1.72
N PRO A 132 35.45 17.63 0.53
CA PRO A 132 34.85 17.11 -0.70
C PRO A 132 34.75 15.58 -0.70
N LEU A 133 35.78 14.89 -0.22
CA LEU A 133 35.83 13.42 -0.17
C LEU A 133 34.79 12.86 0.81
N ASN A 134 34.61 13.51 1.96
CA ASN A 134 33.57 13.16 2.92
C ASN A 134 32.16 13.46 2.38
N ARG A 135 31.97 14.58 1.66
CA ARG A 135 30.69 14.90 0.98
C ARG A 135 30.34 13.88 -0.10
N GLU A 136 31.30 13.42 -0.90
CA GLU A 136 31.09 12.38 -1.90
C GLU A 136 30.78 11.02 -1.26
N ASN A 137 31.51 10.62 -0.21
CA ASN A 137 31.22 9.42 0.55
C ASN A 137 29.82 9.46 1.21
N LEU A 138 29.41 10.62 1.74
CA LEU A 138 28.07 10.82 2.31
C LEU A 138 26.98 10.79 1.23
N LYS A 139 27.23 11.35 0.04
CA LYS A 139 26.33 11.24 -1.12
C LYS A 139 26.20 9.78 -1.55
N GLY A 140 27.30 9.04 -1.67
CA GLY A 140 27.32 7.62 -1.99
C GLY A 140 26.52 6.78 -0.99
N LYS A 141 26.75 6.99 0.32
CA LYS A 141 25.96 6.33 1.40
C LYS A 141 24.47 6.64 1.31
N ARG A 142 24.09 7.88 0.97
CA ARG A 142 22.69 8.29 0.79
C ARG A 142 22.04 7.65 -0.43
N GLU A 143 22.74 7.58 -1.56
CA GLU A 143 22.22 6.93 -2.77
C GLU A 143 22.10 5.41 -2.60
N LEU A 144 23.06 4.79 -1.89
CA LEU A 144 22.97 3.40 -1.49
C LEU A 144 21.74 3.15 -0.60
N ALA A 145 21.54 3.98 0.42
CA ALA A 145 20.39 3.87 1.32
C ALA A 145 19.04 4.05 0.60
N LYS A 146 18.95 5.00 -0.35
CA LYS A 146 17.76 5.19 -1.20
C LYS A 146 17.49 3.97 -2.07
N THR A 147 18.53 3.42 -2.68
CA THR A 147 18.44 2.23 -3.53
C THR A 147 17.99 1.02 -2.71
N LEU A 148 18.61 0.80 -1.56
CA LEU A 148 18.23 -0.27 -0.63
C LEU A 148 16.77 -0.14 -0.22
N MET A 149 16.32 1.07 0.15
CA MET A 149 14.94 1.23 0.60
C MET A 149 13.91 1.06 -0.51
N SER A 150 14.24 1.45 -1.74
CA SER A 150 13.44 1.13 -2.93
C SER A 150 13.30 -0.38 -3.16
N ARG A 151 14.35 -1.17 -2.86
CA ARG A 151 14.30 -2.64 -2.92
C ARG A 151 13.43 -3.22 -1.80
N VAL A 152 13.56 -2.70 -0.57
CA VAL A 152 12.69 -3.10 0.55
C VAL A 152 11.23 -2.80 0.23
N ASP A 153 10.93 -1.62 -0.31
CA ASP A 153 9.57 -1.25 -0.74
C ASP A 153 9.01 -2.24 -1.78
N ALA A 154 9.85 -2.67 -2.74
CA ALA A 154 9.47 -3.68 -3.73
C ALA A 154 9.19 -5.05 -3.08
N LEU A 155 10.02 -5.49 -2.14
CA LEU A 155 9.82 -6.75 -1.41
C LEU A 155 8.56 -6.73 -0.54
N VAL A 156 8.29 -5.61 0.15
CA VAL A 156 7.06 -5.42 0.93
C VAL A 156 5.84 -5.48 0.02
N PHE A 157 5.87 -4.77 -1.11
CA PHE A 157 4.79 -4.82 -2.10
C PHE A 157 4.57 -6.25 -2.60
N TRP A 158 5.65 -6.97 -2.95
CA TRP A 158 5.60 -8.35 -3.42
C TRP A 158 4.93 -9.27 -2.40
N ALA A 159 5.41 -9.28 -1.16
CA ALA A 159 4.87 -10.13 -0.10
C ALA A 159 3.41 -9.81 0.22
N CYS A 160 3.07 -8.51 0.29
CA CYS A 160 1.69 -8.07 0.54
C CYS A 160 0.76 -8.48 -0.60
N SER A 161 1.18 -8.30 -1.85
CA SER A 161 0.38 -8.63 -3.02
C SER A 161 0.16 -10.14 -3.13
N ALA A 162 1.19 -10.95 -2.88
CA ALA A 162 1.05 -12.41 -2.85
C ALA A 162 0.02 -12.85 -1.81
N ARG A 163 0.09 -12.28 -0.60
CA ARG A 163 -0.87 -12.61 0.46
C ARG A 163 -2.30 -12.18 0.11
N ILE A 164 -2.46 -10.98 -0.45
CA ILE A 164 -3.76 -10.44 -0.89
C ILE A 164 -4.37 -11.32 -1.98
N MET A 165 -3.60 -11.68 -3.00
CA MET A 165 -4.10 -12.50 -4.11
C MET A 165 -4.54 -13.87 -3.62
N TRP A 166 -3.76 -14.52 -2.75
CA TRP A 166 -4.18 -15.79 -2.16
C TRP A 166 -5.50 -15.67 -1.38
N TYR A 167 -5.64 -14.61 -0.58
CA TYR A 167 -6.89 -14.37 0.16
C TYR A 167 -8.08 -14.04 -0.73
N PHE A 168 -7.86 -13.35 -1.86
CA PHE A 168 -8.93 -13.06 -2.82
C PHE A 168 -9.59 -14.36 -3.33
N PHE A 169 -8.79 -15.38 -3.64
CA PHE A 169 -9.32 -16.68 -4.08
C PHE A 169 -9.97 -17.46 -2.93
N TYR A 170 -9.31 -17.58 -1.78
CA TYR A 170 -9.74 -18.55 -0.77
C TYR A 170 -10.51 -17.98 0.44
N GLU A 171 -10.30 -16.71 0.82
CA GLU A 171 -10.97 -16.07 1.97
C GLU A 171 -11.26 -14.58 1.69
N PRO A 172 -12.11 -14.26 0.69
CA PRO A 172 -12.37 -12.87 0.28
C PRO A 172 -12.97 -12.02 1.40
N GLN A 173 -13.62 -12.64 2.39
CA GLN A 173 -14.20 -11.95 3.55
C GLN A 173 -13.18 -11.17 4.39
N ARG A 174 -11.89 -11.52 4.30
CA ARG A 174 -10.80 -10.85 5.02
C ARG A 174 -10.37 -9.54 4.36
N LEU A 175 -10.73 -9.35 3.09
CA LEU A 175 -10.44 -8.16 2.32
C LEU A 175 -11.64 -7.20 2.32
N PRO A 176 -11.41 -5.89 2.11
CA PRO A 176 -12.51 -4.95 1.91
C PRO A 176 -13.37 -5.32 0.70
N LYS A 177 -14.71 -5.32 0.83
CA LYS A 177 -15.64 -5.74 -0.24
C LYS A 177 -15.45 -4.97 -1.54
N SER A 178 -15.23 -3.65 -1.47
CA SER A 178 -14.95 -2.82 -2.65
C SER A 178 -13.67 -3.22 -3.36
N TYR A 179 -12.68 -3.69 -2.61
CA TYR A 179 -11.39 -4.12 -3.15
C TYR A 179 -11.51 -5.49 -3.83
N VAL A 180 -12.22 -6.44 -3.22
CA VAL A 180 -12.54 -7.74 -3.85
C VAL A 180 -13.29 -7.52 -5.17
N LYS A 181 -14.32 -6.67 -5.16
CA LYS A 181 -15.05 -6.33 -6.39
C LYS A 181 -14.15 -5.74 -7.47
N TRP A 182 -13.27 -4.81 -7.09
CA TRP A 182 -12.32 -4.20 -8.02
C TRP A 182 -11.36 -5.23 -8.63
N ILE A 183 -10.80 -6.14 -7.83
CA ILE A 183 -9.95 -7.23 -8.34
C ILE A 183 -10.74 -8.15 -9.27
N ALA A 184 -11.96 -8.54 -8.90
CA ALA A 184 -12.80 -9.41 -9.71
C ALA A 184 -13.13 -8.80 -11.08
N THR A 185 -13.44 -7.49 -11.11
CA THR A 185 -13.68 -6.76 -12.36
C THR A 185 -12.45 -6.75 -13.26
N LEU A 186 -11.27 -6.42 -12.72
CA LEU A 186 -10.02 -6.41 -13.50
C LEU A 186 -9.57 -7.81 -13.94
N ALA A 187 -9.86 -8.83 -13.13
CA ALA A 187 -9.43 -10.19 -13.39
C ALA A 187 -10.29 -10.90 -14.45
N ASN A 188 -11.48 -10.37 -14.78
CA ASN A 188 -12.46 -10.98 -15.69
C ASN A 188 -12.60 -12.50 -15.45
N LEU A 189 -12.89 -12.87 -14.21
CA LEU A 189 -12.94 -14.25 -13.73
C LEU A 189 -14.37 -14.61 -13.34
N ASP A 190 -14.85 -15.77 -13.79
CA ASP A 190 -16.17 -16.28 -13.42
C ASP A 190 -16.18 -16.75 -11.95
N ASP A 191 -17.19 -16.32 -11.20
CA ASP A 191 -17.32 -16.63 -9.77
C ASP A 191 -17.46 -18.14 -9.52
N ARG A 192 -17.97 -18.93 -10.46
CA ARG A 192 -18.15 -20.40 -10.33
C ARG A 192 -16.81 -21.13 -10.30
N VAL A 193 -15.84 -20.67 -11.10
CA VAL A 193 -14.47 -21.21 -11.05
C VAL A 193 -13.86 -20.95 -9.68
N VAL A 194 -14.02 -19.73 -9.15
CA VAL A 194 -13.52 -19.38 -7.81
C VAL A 194 -14.22 -20.19 -6.71
N GLN A 195 -15.53 -20.40 -6.81
CA GLN A 195 -16.28 -21.23 -5.88
C GLN A 195 -15.78 -22.68 -5.89
N THR A 196 -15.51 -23.24 -7.08
CA THR A 196 -14.93 -24.59 -7.20
C THR A 196 -13.57 -24.68 -6.52
N LEU A 197 -12.68 -23.69 -6.73
CA LEU A 197 -11.38 -23.65 -6.04
C LEU A 197 -11.52 -23.62 -4.51
N ARG A 198 -12.54 -22.94 -3.98
CA ARG A 198 -12.85 -22.93 -2.55
C ARG A 198 -13.38 -24.28 -2.08
N HIS A 199 -14.27 -24.91 -2.83
CA HIS A 199 -14.76 -26.27 -2.53
C HIS A 199 -13.64 -27.31 -2.58
N LEU A 200 -12.69 -27.15 -3.50
CA LEU A 200 -11.47 -27.96 -3.56
C LEU A 200 -10.62 -27.80 -2.31
N ARG A 201 -10.41 -26.57 -1.84
CA ARG A 201 -9.73 -26.30 -0.57
C ARG A 201 -10.46 -26.89 0.64
N GLU A 202 -11.79 -26.85 0.64
CA GLU A 202 -12.62 -27.41 1.72
C GLU A 202 -12.72 -28.95 1.66
N GLY A 203 -12.23 -29.58 0.59
CA GLY A 203 -12.34 -31.03 0.36
C GLY A 203 -13.75 -31.49 -0.04
N LYS A 204 -14.64 -30.56 -0.42
CA LYS A 204 -16.01 -30.86 -0.91
C LYS A 204 -16.06 -31.15 -2.40
N TRP A 205 -15.00 -30.81 -3.11
CA TRP A 205 -14.81 -31.08 -4.52
C TRP A 205 -13.40 -31.62 -4.71
N SER A 206 -13.22 -32.66 -5.52
CA SER A 206 -11.95 -33.36 -5.72
C SER A 206 -12.00 -34.13 -7.02
N TYR A 207 -10.85 -34.23 -7.69
CA TYR A 207 -10.66 -35.09 -8.86
C TYR A 207 -10.46 -36.56 -8.48
N THR A 208 -9.99 -36.84 -7.26
CA THR A 208 -9.65 -38.21 -6.84
C THR A 208 -10.74 -38.86 -5.99
N LYS A 209 -11.59 -38.07 -5.35
CA LYS A 209 -12.65 -38.53 -4.45
C LYS A 209 -14.02 -38.17 -5.02
N ASP A 210 -15.01 -39.01 -4.72
CA ASP A 210 -16.40 -38.77 -5.11
C ASP A 210 -16.88 -37.41 -4.59
N SER A 211 -17.27 -36.55 -5.52
CA SER A 211 -17.65 -35.15 -5.28
C SER A 211 -19.14 -34.96 -5.52
N ALA A 212 -19.96 -35.68 -4.74
CA ALA A 212 -21.40 -35.77 -4.97
C ALA A 212 -22.18 -34.46 -4.68
N SER A 213 -21.63 -33.51 -3.91
CA SER A 213 -22.42 -32.39 -3.38
C SER A 213 -22.37 -31.08 -4.19
N HIS A 214 -21.40 -30.90 -5.12
CA HIS A 214 -21.22 -29.63 -5.86
C HIS A 214 -20.73 -29.82 -7.31
N SER A 215 -21.00 -30.97 -7.93
CA SER A 215 -20.58 -31.26 -9.31
C SER A 215 -21.29 -30.38 -10.36
N ASN A 216 -22.52 -29.93 -10.09
CA ASN A 216 -23.34 -29.19 -11.05
C ASN A 216 -22.80 -27.80 -11.42
N VAL A 217 -22.09 -27.13 -10.51
CA VAL A 217 -21.64 -25.72 -10.69
C VAL A 217 -20.79 -25.55 -11.95
N LEU A 218 -19.86 -26.48 -12.20
CA LEU A 218 -19.01 -26.45 -13.38
C LEU A 218 -19.67 -27.06 -14.61
N GLN A 219 -20.60 -28.01 -14.43
CA GLN A 219 -21.36 -28.58 -15.53
C GLN A 219 -22.27 -27.52 -16.18
N GLU A 220 -22.98 -26.73 -15.36
CA GLU A 220 -23.78 -25.58 -15.80
C GLU A 220 -22.90 -24.55 -16.53
N PHE A 221 -21.72 -24.24 -15.99
CA PHE A 221 -20.78 -23.32 -16.64
C PHE A 221 -20.25 -23.86 -17.97
N SER A 222 -19.94 -25.16 -18.05
CA SER A 222 -19.52 -25.81 -19.29
C SER A 222 -20.59 -25.70 -20.38
N MET A 223 -21.86 -25.94 -20.02
CA MET A 223 -23.00 -25.83 -20.93
C MET A 223 -23.22 -24.39 -21.42
N GLU A 224 -23.06 -23.40 -20.56
CA GLU A 224 -23.15 -21.98 -20.95
C GLU A 224 -22.05 -21.56 -21.94
N LEU A 225 -20.86 -22.17 -21.86
CA LEU A 225 -19.78 -21.96 -22.83
C LEU A 225 -20.00 -22.73 -24.15
N GLY A 226 -21.07 -23.55 -24.24
CA GLY A 226 -21.37 -24.37 -25.42
C GLY A 226 -20.62 -25.70 -25.45
N HIS A 227 -20.07 -26.14 -24.32
CA HIS A 227 -19.37 -27.42 -24.19
C HIS A 227 -20.23 -28.49 -23.49
N ASN A 228 -19.78 -29.75 -23.55
CA ASN A 228 -20.48 -30.85 -22.90
C ASN A 228 -20.47 -30.70 -21.37
N ALA A 229 -21.57 -31.07 -20.71
CA ALA A 229 -21.66 -31.05 -19.24
C ALA A 229 -20.53 -31.87 -18.57
N SER A 230 -20.13 -32.99 -19.19
CA SER A 230 -19.05 -33.86 -18.69
C SER A 230 -17.69 -33.16 -18.53
N TRP A 231 -17.44 -32.03 -19.18
CA TRP A 231 -16.20 -31.24 -18.99
C TRP A 231 -16.13 -30.57 -17.62
N GLY A 232 -17.26 -30.41 -16.93
CA GLY A 232 -17.36 -29.90 -15.57
C GLY A 232 -17.60 -30.99 -14.52
N ASP A 233 -17.68 -32.27 -14.91
CA ASP A 233 -17.96 -33.37 -13.99
C ASP A 233 -16.66 -33.88 -13.34
N PRO A 234 -16.50 -33.76 -12.01
CA PRO A 234 -15.29 -34.22 -11.31
C PRO A 234 -14.96 -35.70 -11.53
N VAL A 235 -15.98 -36.55 -11.75
CA VAL A 235 -15.78 -38.01 -11.96
C VAL A 235 -15.25 -38.31 -13.36
N ALA A 236 -15.66 -37.53 -14.35
CA ALA A 236 -15.24 -37.71 -15.73
C ALA A 236 -13.82 -37.16 -16.00
N LEU A 237 -13.36 -36.21 -15.17
CA LEU A 237 -12.09 -35.52 -15.36
C LEU A 237 -10.90 -36.35 -14.85
N PRO A 238 -9.82 -36.51 -15.64
CA PRO A 238 -8.64 -37.25 -15.19
C PRO A 238 -7.91 -36.49 -14.07
N ALA A 239 -7.73 -37.12 -12.91
CA ALA A 239 -7.04 -36.51 -11.76
C ALA A 239 -5.52 -36.39 -11.96
N TYR A 240 -4.93 -37.27 -12.77
CA TYR A 240 -3.49 -37.38 -13.00
C TYR A 240 -3.16 -37.19 -14.48
N GLY A 241 -1.90 -36.94 -14.81
CA GLY A 241 -1.41 -36.88 -16.19
C GLY A 241 -1.10 -38.25 -16.79
N GLY A 242 -0.53 -38.24 -18.00
CA GLY A 242 -0.09 -39.44 -18.72
C GLY A 242 -1.14 -40.08 -19.64
N ALA A 243 -0.88 -41.31 -20.10
CA ALA A 243 -1.67 -41.97 -21.15
C ALA A 243 -3.15 -42.23 -20.76
N VAL A 244 -3.43 -42.46 -19.48
CA VAL A 244 -4.80 -42.62 -18.97
C VAL A 244 -5.58 -41.29 -19.10
N ALA A 245 -4.91 -40.17 -18.86
CA ALA A 245 -5.49 -38.84 -19.06
C ALA A 245 -5.80 -38.61 -20.54
N ASP A 246 -4.89 -39.00 -21.44
CA ASP A 246 -5.10 -38.88 -22.89
C ASP A 246 -6.28 -39.70 -23.40
N ALA A 247 -6.45 -40.91 -22.87
CA ALA A 247 -7.63 -41.74 -23.15
C ALA A 247 -8.92 -41.04 -22.67
N ALA A 248 -8.93 -40.51 -21.44
CA ALA A 248 -10.06 -39.75 -20.90
C ALA A 248 -10.37 -38.51 -21.77
N TRP A 249 -9.37 -37.73 -22.17
CA TRP A 249 -9.56 -36.57 -23.04
C TRP A 249 -10.10 -36.92 -24.42
N LYS A 250 -9.67 -38.05 -24.99
CA LYS A 250 -10.22 -38.57 -26.24
C LYS A 250 -11.71 -38.91 -26.12
N THR A 251 -12.14 -39.46 -24.98
CA THR A 251 -13.57 -39.74 -24.72
C THR A 251 -14.38 -38.46 -24.50
N LEU A 252 -13.80 -37.46 -23.86
CA LEU A 252 -14.45 -36.16 -23.61
C LEU A 252 -14.44 -35.22 -24.82
N GLY A 253 -13.62 -35.50 -25.84
CA GLY A 253 -13.48 -34.66 -27.03
C GLY A 253 -12.58 -33.43 -26.85
N VAL A 254 -11.77 -33.39 -25.78
CA VAL A 254 -10.84 -32.27 -25.50
C VAL A 254 -9.50 -32.55 -26.20
N LYS A 255 -9.07 -31.65 -27.09
CA LYS A 255 -7.85 -31.86 -27.90
C LYS A 255 -6.60 -31.14 -27.35
N ASN A 256 -6.78 -30.13 -26.50
CA ASN A 256 -5.71 -29.19 -26.11
C ASN A 256 -4.94 -29.58 -24.84
N ARG A 257 -5.06 -30.83 -24.35
CA ARG A 257 -4.50 -31.26 -23.04
C ARG A 257 -3.75 -32.60 -23.06
N PRO A 258 -2.78 -32.83 -23.98
CA PRO A 258 -2.02 -34.06 -23.96
C PRO A 258 -1.17 -34.18 -22.68
N GLY A 259 -1.25 -35.33 -22.04
CA GLY A 259 -0.44 -35.76 -20.89
C GLY A 259 -0.76 -35.09 -19.55
N VAL A 260 -1.85 -34.30 -19.44
CA VAL A 260 -2.15 -33.49 -18.25
C VAL A 260 -3.58 -33.75 -17.77
N GLY A 261 -3.79 -33.87 -16.45
CA GLY A 261 -5.13 -34.02 -15.86
C GLY A 261 -5.84 -32.68 -15.57
N GLY A 262 -6.81 -32.70 -14.68
CA GLY A 262 -7.50 -31.52 -14.14
C GLY A 262 -8.50 -30.89 -15.09
N LEU A 263 -9.05 -29.72 -14.71
CA LEU A 263 -10.08 -29.03 -15.51
C LEU A 263 -9.60 -28.69 -16.93
N PRO A 264 -10.50 -28.60 -17.94
CA PRO A 264 -10.14 -28.08 -19.26
C PRO A 264 -9.67 -26.62 -19.21
N CYS A 265 -8.80 -26.23 -20.15
CA CYS A 265 -8.33 -24.84 -20.23
C CYS A 265 -9.46 -23.90 -20.66
N GLU A 266 -10.34 -24.39 -21.52
CA GLU A 266 -11.51 -23.73 -22.07
C GLU A 266 -12.45 -23.27 -20.93
N LEU A 267 -12.70 -24.14 -19.95
CA LEU A 267 -13.46 -23.77 -18.75
C LEU A 267 -12.73 -22.72 -17.90
N VAL A 268 -11.42 -22.87 -17.69
CA VAL A 268 -10.65 -21.95 -16.83
C VAL A 268 -10.48 -20.57 -17.48
N HIS A 269 -10.29 -20.51 -18.79
CA HIS A 269 -10.15 -19.26 -19.54
C HIS A 269 -11.51 -18.59 -19.75
N GLY A 270 -12.60 -19.36 -19.77
CA GLY A 270 -13.97 -18.89 -19.96
C GLY A 270 -14.15 -18.30 -21.35
N THR A 271 -14.76 -17.13 -21.43
CA THR A 271 -15.01 -16.43 -22.70
C THR A 271 -13.79 -15.73 -23.29
N VAL A 272 -12.63 -15.79 -22.64
CA VAL A 272 -11.43 -15.10 -23.11
C VAL A 272 -10.84 -15.82 -24.31
N GLY A 273 -10.81 -15.12 -25.45
CA GLY A 273 -10.29 -15.65 -26.71
C GLY A 273 -11.33 -16.37 -27.58
N SER A 274 -12.58 -16.48 -27.14
CA SER A 274 -13.67 -17.10 -27.93
C SER A 274 -13.91 -16.37 -29.25
N SER A 275 -13.80 -15.03 -29.27
CA SER A 275 -13.94 -14.22 -30.49
C SER A 275 -12.89 -14.50 -31.57
N VAL A 276 -11.77 -15.13 -31.19
CA VAL A 276 -10.65 -15.47 -32.07
C VAL A 276 -10.47 -16.99 -32.18
N GLY A 277 -11.35 -17.80 -31.55
CA GLY A 277 -11.25 -19.25 -31.53
C GLY A 277 -10.04 -19.80 -30.75
N LEU A 278 -9.48 -19.02 -29.82
CA LEU A 278 -8.28 -19.36 -29.04
C LEU A 278 -8.56 -19.64 -27.55
N GLU A 279 -9.80 -20.01 -27.23
CA GLU A 279 -10.27 -20.29 -25.86
C GLU A 279 -9.47 -21.40 -25.14
N GLY A 280 -8.97 -22.40 -25.86
CA GLY A 280 -8.13 -23.46 -25.27
C GLY A 280 -6.65 -23.06 -25.08
N SER A 281 -6.20 -21.95 -25.68
CA SER A 281 -4.78 -21.59 -25.70
C SER A 281 -4.37 -20.80 -24.45
N CYS A 282 -3.49 -21.39 -23.64
CA CYS A 282 -2.96 -20.71 -22.46
C CYS A 282 -2.15 -19.46 -22.79
N THR A 283 -1.37 -19.49 -23.87
CA THR A 283 -0.53 -18.35 -24.27
C THR A 283 -1.37 -17.19 -24.78
N ALA A 284 -2.44 -17.49 -25.52
CA ALA A 284 -3.42 -16.51 -25.92
C ALA A 284 -4.15 -15.94 -24.69
N ASN A 285 -4.58 -16.79 -23.75
CA ASN A 285 -5.34 -16.36 -22.57
C ASN A 285 -4.60 -15.27 -21.75
N TYR A 286 -3.36 -15.53 -21.31
CA TYR A 286 -2.64 -14.52 -20.52
C TYR A 286 -2.25 -13.28 -21.35
N SER A 287 -2.05 -13.41 -22.67
CA SER A 287 -1.68 -12.29 -23.54
C SER A 287 -2.87 -11.37 -23.82
N ILE A 288 -4.05 -11.94 -24.06
CA ILE A 288 -5.31 -11.22 -24.26
C ILE A 288 -5.69 -10.52 -22.95
N ARG A 289 -5.66 -11.24 -21.82
CA ARG A 289 -5.93 -10.63 -20.49
C ARG A 289 -4.93 -9.54 -20.16
N GLY A 290 -3.65 -9.73 -20.48
CA GLY A 290 -2.62 -8.71 -20.34
C GLY A 290 -2.91 -7.44 -21.15
N THR A 291 -3.36 -7.61 -22.39
CA THR A 291 -3.72 -6.47 -23.28
C THR A 291 -4.97 -5.75 -22.78
N MET A 292 -6.02 -6.48 -22.42
CA MET A 292 -7.23 -5.91 -21.83
C MET A 292 -6.91 -5.14 -20.55
N ALA A 293 -6.12 -5.73 -19.65
CA ALA A 293 -5.67 -5.07 -18.42
C ALA A 293 -4.83 -3.82 -18.71
N PHE A 294 -4.01 -3.82 -19.76
CA PHE A 294 -3.25 -2.63 -20.18
C PHE A 294 -4.17 -1.49 -20.63
N LEU A 295 -5.20 -1.79 -21.43
CA LEU A 295 -6.18 -0.81 -21.90
C LEU A 295 -7.04 -0.24 -20.76
N GLU A 296 -7.46 -1.08 -19.82
CA GLU A 296 -8.16 -0.61 -18.62
C GLU A 296 -7.24 0.23 -17.72
N ALA A 297 -5.99 -0.20 -17.56
CA ALA A 297 -5.01 0.53 -16.77
C ALA A 297 -4.69 1.90 -17.38
N ILE A 298 -4.52 2.00 -18.69
CA ILE A 298 -4.23 3.29 -19.34
C ILE A 298 -5.40 4.26 -19.15
N ALA A 299 -6.65 3.77 -19.21
CA ALA A 299 -7.84 4.59 -18.98
C ALA A 299 -7.90 5.16 -17.55
N ILE A 300 -7.37 4.45 -16.56
CA ILE A 300 -7.31 4.91 -15.15
C ILE A 300 -6.09 5.81 -14.90
N TYR A 301 -4.92 5.44 -15.40
CA TYR A 301 -3.67 6.13 -15.08
C TYR A 301 -3.46 7.41 -15.87
N LEU A 302 -3.98 7.52 -17.09
CA LEU A 302 -3.84 8.73 -17.89
C LEU A 302 -4.47 9.94 -17.19
N PRO A 303 -5.75 9.92 -16.72
CA PRO A 303 -6.30 11.02 -15.95
C PRO A 303 -5.52 11.30 -14.66
N VAL A 304 -5.11 10.27 -13.91
CA VAL A 304 -4.39 10.45 -12.64
C VAL A 304 -3.04 11.15 -12.82
N HIS A 305 -2.36 10.91 -13.93
CA HIS A 305 -1.09 11.58 -14.24
C HIS A 305 -1.26 13.01 -14.76
N PHE A 306 -2.27 13.25 -15.60
CA PHE A 306 -2.49 14.56 -16.22
C PHE A 306 -3.27 15.53 -15.33
N PHE A 307 -4.15 15.03 -14.45
CA PHE A 307 -5.02 15.87 -13.60
C PHE A 307 -4.23 16.83 -12.68
N PRO A 308 -3.17 16.39 -11.97
CA PRO A 308 -2.36 17.33 -11.19
C PRO A 308 -1.68 18.39 -12.05
N VAL A 309 -1.24 18.04 -13.26
CA VAL A 309 -0.59 18.99 -14.19
C VAL A 309 -1.60 20.01 -14.69
N LEU A 310 -2.80 19.56 -15.07
CA LEU A 310 -3.90 20.40 -15.53
C LEU A 310 -4.33 21.43 -14.47
N LEU A 311 -4.43 21.01 -13.20
CA LEU A 311 -4.82 21.90 -12.11
C LEU A 311 -3.73 22.87 -11.67
N THR A 312 -2.46 22.46 -11.70
CA THR A 312 -1.37 23.26 -11.12
C THR A 312 -0.65 24.13 -12.13
N ARG A 313 -0.44 23.66 -13.36
CA ARG A 313 0.35 24.34 -14.39
C ARG A 313 -0.10 23.90 -15.81
N PRO A 314 -1.29 24.30 -16.28
CA PRO A 314 -1.84 23.86 -17.58
C PRO A 314 -0.96 24.27 -18.77
N GLN A 315 -0.26 25.41 -18.69
CA GLN A 315 0.68 25.87 -19.74
C GLN A 315 1.80 24.85 -20.02
N THR A 316 2.14 24.00 -19.04
CA THR A 316 3.13 22.93 -19.18
C THR A 316 2.71 21.86 -20.20
N LEU A 317 1.42 21.77 -20.51
CA LEU A 317 0.88 20.82 -21.50
C LEU A 317 1.13 21.27 -22.94
N LEU A 318 1.55 22.52 -23.17
CA LEU A 318 1.99 22.99 -24.49
C LEU A 318 3.40 22.49 -24.84
N ASP A 319 4.17 22.04 -23.84
CA ASP A 319 5.52 21.50 -24.03
C ASP A 319 5.45 19.98 -24.29
N LEU A 320 5.64 19.60 -25.55
CA LEU A 320 5.59 18.20 -26.00
C LEU A 320 6.51 17.29 -25.18
N ARG A 321 7.69 17.75 -24.76
CA ARG A 321 8.63 16.92 -23.99
C ARG A 321 8.06 16.56 -22.61
N LYS A 322 7.35 17.49 -21.98
CA LYS A 322 6.73 17.27 -20.66
C LYS A 322 5.48 16.41 -20.76
N VAL A 323 4.71 16.57 -21.84
CA VAL A 323 3.59 15.68 -22.16
C VAL A 323 4.10 14.25 -22.36
N LEU A 324 5.14 14.05 -23.19
CA LEU A 324 5.74 12.74 -23.42
C LEU A 324 6.29 12.13 -22.12
N THR A 325 6.97 12.90 -21.28
CA THR A 325 7.47 12.42 -19.98
C THR A 325 6.32 11.94 -19.07
N THR A 326 5.21 12.69 -19.06
CA THR A 326 4.02 12.34 -18.28
C THR A 326 3.35 11.09 -18.83
N LEU A 327 3.26 10.97 -20.17
CA LEU A 327 2.73 9.83 -20.89
C LEU A 327 3.57 8.57 -20.65
N PHE A 328 4.90 8.63 -20.76
CA PHE A 328 5.78 7.52 -20.40
C PHE A 328 5.59 7.08 -18.95
N GLY A 329 5.37 8.03 -18.04
CA GLY A 329 5.00 7.73 -16.66
C GLY A 329 3.70 6.93 -16.55
N ALA A 330 2.67 7.30 -17.32
CA ALA A 330 1.38 6.63 -17.35
C ALA A 330 1.46 5.25 -18.01
N ILE A 331 2.10 5.14 -19.18
CA ILE A 331 2.36 3.88 -19.89
C ILE A 331 3.10 2.91 -18.98
N ARG A 332 4.18 3.33 -18.33
CA ARG A 332 4.95 2.48 -17.42
C ARG A 332 4.11 1.97 -16.23
N SER A 333 3.21 2.81 -15.71
CA SER A 333 2.28 2.40 -14.64
C SER A 333 1.23 1.40 -15.16
N ALA A 334 0.74 1.60 -16.39
CA ALA A 334 -0.18 0.66 -17.05
C ALA A 334 0.50 -0.67 -17.38
N THR A 335 1.75 -0.65 -17.85
CA THR A 335 2.57 -1.84 -18.08
C THR A 335 2.82 -2.61 -16.79
N PHE A 336 3.06 -1.92 -15.67
CA PHE A 336 3.18 -2.57 -14.36
C PHE A 336 1.92 -3.38 -14.00
N LEU A 337 0.73 -2.80 -14.15
CA LEU A 337 -0.53 -3.48 -13.83
C LEU A 337 -0.85 -4.59 -14.83
N SER A 338 -0.62 -4.35 -16.12
CA SER A 338 -0.75 -5.38 -17.16
C SER A 338 0.17 -6.57 -16.89
N ALA A 339 1.46 -6.32 -16.61
CA ALA A 339 2.42 -7.35 -16.26
C ALA A 339 2.02 -8.11 -14.99
N PHE A 340 1.41 -7.44 -14.00
CA PHE A 340 0.88 -8.12 -12.81
C PHE A 340 -0.15 -9.20 -13.18
N VAL A 341 -1.12 -8.84 -14.03
CA VAL A 341 -2.18 -9.75 -14.50
C VAL A 341 -1.60 -10.84 -15.40
N THR A 342 -0.73 -10.48 -16.35
CA THR A 342 -0.08 -11.43 -17.25
C THR A 342 0.77 -12.45 -16.49
N LEU A 343 1.58 -12.01 -15.52
CA LEU A 343 2.39 -12.90 -14.68
C LEU A 343 1.54 -13.83 -13.81
N TYR A 344 0.41 -13.34 -13.31
CA TYR A 344 -0.53 -14.18 -12.56
C TYR A 344 -1.06 -15.32 -13.44
N TRP A 345 -1.65 -14.99 -14.59
CA TRP A 345 -2.24 -15.98 -15.49
C TRP A 345 -1.20 -16.87 -16.17
N SER A 346 -0.05 -16.33 -16.54
CA SER A 346 1.04 -17.12 -17.11
C SER A 346 1.56 -18.13 -16.10
N SER A 347 1.70 -17.75 -14.82
CA SER A 347 2.09 -18.68 -13.76
C SER A 347 1.05 -19.77 -13.52
N VAL A 348 -0.24 -19.40 -13.47
CA VAL A 348 -1.34 -20.37 -13.33
C VAL A 348 -1.30 -21.40 -14.46
N CYS A 349 -1.24 -20.94 -15.71
CA CYS A 349 -1.17 -21.83 -16.87
C CYS A 349 0.14 -22.65 -16.90
N THR A 350 1.27 -22.06 -16.51
CA THR A 350 2.58 -22.73 -16.50
C THR A 350 2.62 -23.87 -15.50
N THR A 351 2.06 -23.66 -14.32
CA THR A 351 1.99 -24.67 -13.26
C THR A 351 1.01 -25.79 -13.58
N ARG A 352 -0.23 -25.47 -13.94
CA ARG A 352 -1.28 -26.48 -14.11
C ARG A 352 -1.33 -27.16 -15.49
N SER A 353 -0.79 -26.54 -16.55
CA SER A 353 -0.98 -27.03 -17.93
C SER A 353 0.29 -27.09 -18.76
N LEU A 354 1.14 -26.05 -18.76
CA LEU A 354 2.21 -25.94 -19.75
C LEU A 354 3.48 -26.71 -19.37
N VAL A 355 3.92 -26.64 -18.12
CA VAL A 355 5.24 -27.11 -17.69
C VAL A 355 5.13 -28.06 -16.49
N PHE A 356 4.75 -27.58 -15.30
CA PHE A 356 4.95 -28.37 -14.08
C PHE A 356 4.05 -29.62 -14.00
N ALA A 357 2.77 -29.51 -14.33
CA ALA A 357 1.88 -30.67 -14.36
C ALA A 357 2.28 -31.73 -15.41
N ARG A 358 3.00 -31.33 -16.48
CA ARG A 358 3.57 -32.27 -17.47
C ARG A 358 4.85 -32.94 -16.98
N LEU A 359 5.70 -32.20 -16.26
CA LEU A 359 6.92 -32.74 -15.68
C LEU A 359 6.64 -33.73 -14.54
N PHE A 360 5.53 -33.54 -13.82
CA PHE A 360 5.14 -34.37 -12.69
C PHE A 360 3.72 -34.93 -12.85
N PRO A 361 3.48 -35.86 -13.80
CA PRO A 361 2.15 -36.39 -14.09
C PRO A 361 1.57 -37.23 -12.96
N GLY A 362 2.40 -37.72 -12.03
CA GLY A 362 1.99 -38.49 -10.85
C GLY A 362 1.41 -37.65 -9.70
N ILE A 363 1.46 -36.32 -9.80
CA ILE A 363 0.84 -35.42 -8.81
C ILE A 363 -0.59 -35.11 -9.24
N SER A 364 -1.54 -35.30 -8.33
CA SER A 364 -2.96 -35.07 -8.64
C SER A 364 -3.26 -33.59 -8.87
N HIS A 365 -4.25 -33.34 -9.71
CA HIS A 365 -4.75 -31.98 -9.94
C HIS A 365 -5.50 -31.39 -8.74
N ASP A 366 -5.81 -32.20 -7.72
CA ASP A 366 -6.24 -31.68 -6.40
C ASP A 366 -5.16 -30.77 -5.79
N PHE A 367 -3.88 -31.09 -6.02
CA PHE A 367 -2.77 -30.24 -5.60
C PHE A 367 -2.56 -29.07 -6.57
N TRP A 368 -2.52 -29.33 -7.88
CA TRP A 368 -2.23 -28.30 -8.89
C TRP A 368 -3.27 -27.19 -8.93
N ASP A 369 -4.56 -27.52 -8.87
CA ASP A 369 -5.65 -26.53 -8.82
C ASP A 369 -5.98 -26.14 -7.36
N GLY A 370 -5.37 -26.83 -6.39
CA GLY A 370 -5.54 -26.56 -4.96
C GLY A 370 -4.82 -25.29 -4.45
N PRO A 371 -4.91 -25.04 -3.14
CA PRO A 371 -4.43 -23.80 -2.50
C PRO A 371 -2.93 -23.57 -2.53
N PHE A 372 -2.14 -24.60 -2.83
CA PHE A 372 -0.67 -24.56 -2.85
C PHE A 372 -0.08 -24.76 -4.25
N GLY A 373 -0.90 -25.06 -5.25
CA GLY A 373 -0.48 -25.24 -6.63
C GLY A 373 -0.46 -23.93 -7.42
N CYS A 374 -1.27 -23.85 -8.45
CA CYS A 374 -1.26 -22.79 -9.45
C CYS A 374 -1.66 -21.42 -8.90
N ILE A 375 -2.63 -21.36 -7.98
CA ILE A 375 -3.07 -20.10 -7.35
C ILE A 375 -1.97 -19.54 -6.46
N PHE A 376 -1.24 -20.39 -5.74
CA PHE A 376 -0.12 -19.96 -4.92
C PHE A 376 1.06 -19.47 -5.77
N ALA A 377 1.41 -20.21 -6.81
CA ALA A 377 2.45 -19.79 -7.76
C ALA A 377 2.11 -18.45 -8.44
N GLY A 378 0.85 -18.30 -8.90
CA GLY A 378 0.37 -17.05 -9.49
C GLY A 378 0.44 -15.89 -8.50
N SER A 379 0.02 -16.13 -7.26
CA SER A 379 0.09 -15.14 -6.18
C SER A 379 1.54 -14.71 -5.88
N LEU A 380 2.48 -15.65 -5.86
CA LEU A 380 3.90 -15.33 -5.63
C LEU A 380 4.52 -14.58 -6.82
N LEU A 381 4.22 -14.95 -8.06
CA LEU A 381 4.88 -14.36 -9.22
C LEU A 381 4.29 -12.99 -9.63
N CYS A 382 2.99 -12.76 -9.47
CA CYS A 382 2.35 -11.53 -9.94
C CYS A 382 2.95 -10.27 -9.30
N GLY A 383 3.32 -10.32 -8.01
CA GLY A 383 3.90 -9.19 -7.29
C GLY A 383 5.28 -8.74 -7.81
N SER A 384 5.96 -9.57 -8.60
CA SER A 384 7.27 -9.23 -9.18
C SER A 384 7.17 -8.14 -10.26
N SER A 385 5.98 -7.84 -10.80
CA SER A 385 5.81 -6.75 -11.77
C SER A 385 6.22 -5.38 -11.23
N ILE A 386 6.27 -5.20 -9.90
CA ILE A 386 6.63 -3.95 -9.22
C ILE A 386 7.99 -3.37 -9.64
N TRP A 387 8.89 -4.21 -10.16
CA TRP A 387 10.19 -3.76 -10.67
C TRP A 387 10.08 -2.89 -11.93
N ILE A 388 8.97 -2.96 -12.68
CA ILE A 388 8.64 -2.05 -13.78
C ILE A 388 8.31 -0.64 -13.25
N GLU A 389 7.78 -0.57 -12.02
CA GLU A 389 7.41 0.69 -11.38
C GLU A 389 8.67 1.47 -10.90
N ASN A 390 8.56 2.78 -10.69
CA ASN A 390 9.66 3.69 -10.41
C ASN A 390 9.90 3.60 -8.91
N GLY A 391 11.17 3.57 -8.49
CA GLY A 391 11.53 3.38 -7.07
C GLY A 391 10.77 4.28 -6.10
N ARG A 392 10.54 5.55 -6.47
CA ARG A 392 9.75 6.49 -5.67
C ARG A 392 8.28 6.09 -5.50
N ARG A 393 7.65 5.55 -6.54
CA ARG A 393 6.25 5.09 -6.53
C ARG A 393 6.09 3.71 -5.90
N ARG A 394 7.12 2.87 -5.91
CA ARG A 394 7.10 1.55 -5.26
C ARG A 394 6.74 1.66 -3.78
N GLY A 395 7.33 2.63 -3.07
CA GLY A 395 7.00 2.89 -1.66
C GLY A 395 5.55 3.30 -1.46
N GLU A 396 4.99 4.15 -2.33
CA GLU A 396 3.58 4.57 -2.26
C GLU A 396 2.63 3.39 -2.53
N MET A 397 2.95 2.55 -3.52
CA MET A 397 2.19 1.33 -3.82
C MET A 397 2.28 0.30 -2.68
N ALA A 398 3.47 0.11 -2.11
CA ALA A 398 3.69 -0.77 -0.96
C ALA A 398 2.85 -0.31 0.25
N LEU A 399 2.88 0.99 0.56
CA LEU A 399 2.08 1.58 1.64
C LEU A 399 0.56 1.52 1.36
N TYR A 400 0.15 1.49 0.10
CA TYR A 400 -1.24 1.28 -0.27
C TYR A 400 -1.68 -0.16 0.02
N VAL A 401 -0.89 -1.17 -0.35
CA VAL A 401 -1.29 -2.59 -0.16
C VAL A 401 -1.04 -3.11 1.26
N LEU A 402 -0.02 -2.61 1.95
CA LEU A 402 0.42 -3.11 3.25
C LEU A 402 -0.68 -3.13 4.32
N PRO A 403 -1.44 -2.05 4.57
CA PRO A 403 -2.52 -2.08 5.57
C PRO A 403 -3.60 -3.10 5.26
N ARG A 404 -3.86 -3.37 3.97
CA ARG A 404 -4.85 -4.37 3.54
C ARG A 404 -4.34 -5.79 3.77
N ALA A 405 -3.07 -6.04 3.45
CA ALA A 405 -2.43 -7.32 3.72
C ALA A 405 -2.34 -7.61 5.23
N VAL A 406 -1.93 -6.62 6.03
CA VAL A 406 -1.92 -6.71 7.50
C VAL A 406 -3.32 -7.04 8.02
N ARG A 407 -4.35 -6.30 7.61
CA ARG A 407 -5.74 -6.58 7.98
C ARG A 407 -6.15 -8.00 7.62
N ALA A 408 -5.81 -8.48 6.43
CA ALA A 408 -6.17 -9.82 5.99
C ALA A 408 -5.43 -10.92 6.79
N CYS A 409 -4.25 -10.63 7.33
CA CYS A 409 -3.54 -11.54 8.23
C CYS A 409 -4.06 -11.55 9.66
N LEU A 410 -4.88 -10.58 10.07
CA LEU A 410 -5.44 -10.55 11.42
C LEU A 410 -6.55 -11.61 11.59
N PRO A 411 -6.64 -12.26 12.76
CA PRO A 411 -7.72 -13.22 13.03
C PRO A 411 -9.10 -12.56 12.97
N ASP A 412 -10.06 -13.25 12.34
CA ASP A 412 -11.45 -12.75 12.21
C ASP A 412 -12.11 -12.47 13.57
N ALA A 413 -11.74 -13.23 14.61
CA ALA A 413 -12.21 -13.02 15.97
C ALA A 413 -11.78 -11.65 16.54
N TRP A 414 -10.57 -11.19 16.21
CA TRP A 414 -10.09 -9.87 16.64
C TRP A 414 -10.82 -8.74 15.92
N VAL A 415 -11.07 -8.90 14.62
CA VAL A 415 -11.73 -7.89 13.78
C VAL A 415 -13.22 -7.75 14.11
N ARG A 416 -13.93 -8.86 14.38
CA ARG A 416 -15.38 -8.85 14.62
C ARG A 416 -15.74 -8.67 16.09
N ASN A 417 -15.05 -9.36 17.00
CA ASN A 417 -15.45 -9.51 18.40
C ASN A 417 -14.34 -9.19 19.42
N GLY A 418 -13.22 -8.58 18.99
CA GLY A 418 -12.06 -8.32 19.83
C GLY A 418 -12.36 -7.38 21.01
N ARG A 419 -12.78 -7.93 22.15
CA ARG A 419 -12.94 -7.18 23.40
C ARG A 419 -11.69 -7.32 24.28
N GLY A 420 -11.36 -6.23 24.98
CA GLY A 420 -10.21 -6.12 25.88
C GLY A 420 -8.87 -6.13 25.13
N LYS A 421 -8.33 -7.32 24.86
CA LYS A 421 -6.97 -7.52 24.33
C LYS A 421 -6.77 -6.87 22.96
N ALA A 422 -7.72 -7.03 22.04
CA ALA A 422 -7.62 -6.41 20.72
C ALA A 422 -7.63 -4.88 20.79
N ARG A 423 -8.45 -4.28 21.68
CA ARG A 423 -8.45 -2.82 21.91
C ARG A 423 -7.14 -2.35 22.53
N ILE A 424 -6.56 -3.10 23.46
CA ILE A 424 -5.26 -2.76 24.06
C ILE A 424 -4.17 -2.85 22.99
N ALA A 425 -4.14 -3.92 22.20
CA ALA A 425 -3.18 -4.09 21.11
C ALA A 425 -3.31 -2.96 20.06
N GLU A 426 -4.54 -2.62 19.65
CA GLU A 426 -4.80 -1.51 18.74
C GLU A 426 -4.28 -0.18 19.30
N ARG A 427 -4.56 0.11 20.57
CA ARG A 427 -4.07 1.32 21.26
C ARG A 427 -2.55 1.34 21.35
N LEU A 428 -1.92 0.23 21.71
CA LEU A 428 -0.46 0.13 21.81
C LEU A 428 0.21 0.30 20.44
N VAL A 429 -0.29 -0.38 19.41
CA VAL A 429 0.22 -0.24 18.04
C VAL A 429 0.05 1.19 17.56
N PHE A 430 -1.08 1.83 17.83
CA PHE A 430 -1.31 3.24 17.51
C PHE A 430 -0.32 4.15 18.24
N ILE A 431 -0.19 4.02 19.56
CA ILE A 431 0.71 4.84 20.38
C ILE A 431 2.16 4.69 19.91
N LEU A 432 2.64 3.46 19.68
CA LEU A 432 3.99 3.20 19.21
C LEU A 432 4.22 3.74 17.79
N SER A 433 3.28 3.53 16.87
CA SER A 433 3.37 4.03 15.49
C SER A 433 3.35 5.56 15.44
N PHE A 434 2.51 6.19 16.27
CA PHE A 434 2.41 7.63 16.31
C PHE A 434 3.61 8.28 17.01
N SER A 435 4.09 7.69 18.10
CA SER A 435 5.29 8.11 18.81
C SER A 435 6.53 8.05 17.90
N THR A 436 6.73 6.95 17.18
CA THR A 436 7.83 6.83 16.21
C THR A 436 7.74 7.86 15.09
N LEU A 437 6.54 8.14 14.60
CA LEU A 437 6.29 9.13 13.55
C LEU A 437 6.58 10.57 14.00
N ILE A 438 6.17 10.96 15.23
CA ILE A 438 6.53 12.27 15.80
C ILE A 438 8.03 12.36 16.05
N THR A 439 8.64 11.34 16.65
CA THR A 439 10.08 11.30 16.91
C THR A 439 10.87 11.45 15.62
N ALA A 440 10.47 10.76 14.55
CA ALA A 440 11.04 10.91 13.22
C ALA A 440 10.83 12.33 12.67
N ALA A 441 9.65 12.93 12.83
CA ALA A 441 9.39 14.30 12.38
C ALA A 441 10.32 15.34 13.00
N VAL A 442 10.67 15.14 14.27
CA VAL A 442 11.49 16.07 15.04
C VAL A 442 12.98 15.87 14.76
N HIS A 443 13.45 14.62 14.85
CA HIS A 443 14.88 14.32 14.81
C HIS A 443 15.40 14.02 13.41
N ARG A 444 14.58 13.41 12.55
CA ARG A 444 14.98 12.98 11.20
C ARG A 444 13.82 13.15 10.21
N PRO A 445 13.34 14.38 9.92
CA PRO A 445 12.20 14.61 9.03
C PRO A 445 12.46 14.12 7.60
N GLU A 446 13.72 13.79 7.29
CA GLU A 446 14.15 13.27 6.00
C GLU A 446 13.63 11.86 5.71
N THR A 447 13.34 11.08 6.75
CA THR A 447 12.87 9.69 6.65
C THR A 447 11.39 9.59 6.32
N LEU A 448 10.63 10.68 6.57
CA LEU A 448 9.21 10.74 6.33
C LEU A 448 8.89 10.89 4.83
N ARG A 449 7.82 10.25 4.39
CA ARG A 449 7.42 10.18 2.97
C ARG A 449 6.09 10.86 2.71
N GLY A 450 5.97 11.48 1.53
CA GLY A 450 4.70 11.98 0.98
C GLY A 450 3.89 12.84 1.94
N LEU A 451 2.65 12.44 2.17
CA LEU A 451 1.69 13.13 3.04
C LEU A 451 2.12 13.17 4.51
N SER A 452 2.76 12.12 5.03
CA SER A 452 3.21 12.09 6.44
C SER A 452 4.27 13.18 6.71
N ARG A 453 5.21 13.37 5.78
CA ARG A 453 6.21 14.45 5.85
C ARG A 453 5.53 15.81 5.81
N TRP A 454 4.59 15.99 4.88
CA TRP A 454 3.90 17.27 4.73
C TRP A 454 3.04 17.62 5.96
N THR A 455 2.20 16.69 6.41
CA THR A 455 1.30 16.88 7.57
C THR A 455 2.08 17.25 8.83
N LEU A 456 3.13 16.50 9.15
CA LEU A 456 3.97 16.80 10.31
C LEU A 456 4.78 18.08 10.16
N SER A 457 5.24 18.40 8.93
CA SER A 457 5.91 19.66 8.66
C SER A 457 4.96 20.85 8.79
N PHE A 458 3.68 20.70 8.41
CA PHE A 458 2.65 21.72 8.60
C PHE A 458 2.35 21.92 10.09
N VAL A 459 2.22 20.84 10.85
CA VAL A 459 2.00 20.90 12.31
C VAL A 459 3.18 21.59 13.00
N THR A 460 4.42 21.17 12.69
CA THR A 460 5.64 21.66 13.35
C THR A 460 6.10 23.05 12.91
N LYS A 461 6.09 23.33 11.60
CA LYS A 461 6.65 24.56 11.01
C LYS A 461 5.57 25.52 10.50
N GLY A 462 4.30 25.15 10.57
CA GLY A 462 3.17 25.98 10.17
C GLY A 462 2.87 25.97 8.66
N PRO A 463 1.92 26.82 8.20
CA PRO A 463 1.49 26.89 6.80
C PRO A 463 2.62 27.27 5.83
N ASN A 464 3.68 27.90 6.33
CA ASN A 464 4.87 28.25 5.56
C ASN A 464 5.77 27.05 5.20
N ALA A 465 5.46 25.85 5.72
CA ALA A 465 6.21 24.62 5.48
C ALA A 465 5.93 23.96 4.11
N GLY A 466 5.21 24.65 3.22
CA GLY A 466 4.57 24.06 2.05
C GLY A 466 5.48 23.74 0.86
N PHE A 467 5.13 22.62 0.22
CA PHE A 467 5.47 22.05 -1.10
C PHE A 467 5.90 23.03 -2.23
N TRP A 468 5.46 24.28 -2.16
CA TRP A 468 5.61 25.30 -3.19
C TRP A 468 6.78 26.27 -2.98
N LYS A 469 7.31 26.39 -1.76
CA LYS A 469 8.40 27.35 -1.47
C LYS A 469 9.77 26.78 -1.88
N GLN A 470 9.96 25.47 -1.70
CA GLN A 470 11.23 24.80 -2.02
C GLN A 470 11.43 24.63 -3.54
N LYS A 471 10.36 24.42 -4.31
CA LYS A 471 10.42 24.39 -5.78
C LYS A 471 10.62 25.78 -6.41
N ARG A 472 10.21 26.87 -5.74
CA ARG A 472 10.51 28.24 -6.20
C ARG A 472 11.97 28.64 -5.97
N ARG A 473 12.62 28.14 -4.91
CA ARG A 473 14.04 28.44 -4.64
C ARG A 473 15.04 27.65 -5.49
N SER A 474 14.63 26.53 -6.09
CA SER A 474 15.52 25.75 -6.98
C SER A 474 15.58 26.28 -8.42
N GLU A 475 14.70 27.21 -8.81
CA GLU A 475 14.67 27.84 -10.14
C GLU A 475 15.13 29.32 -10.13
N SER A 476 15.43 29.90 -8.96
CA SER A 476 16.16 31.17 -8.89
C SER A 476 17.65 30.88 -8.94
N THR A 477 18.29 31.21 -10.05
CA THR A 477 19.73 31.39 -10.22
C THR A 477 20.34 32.01 -8.94
N PRO A 478 21.52 31.59 -8.47
CA PRO A 478 22.22 32.35 -7.44
C PRO A 478 22.45 33.76 -7.98
N ASP A 479 22.17 34.80 -7.18
CA ASP A 479 22.57 36.15 -7.53
C ASP A 479 24.08 36.15 -7.82
N THR A 480 24.47 36.47 -9.05
CA THR A 480 25.86 36.73 -9.40
C THR A 480 26.34 37.86 -8.49
N PRO A 481 27.40 37.69 -7.69
CA PRO A 481 27.93 38.80 -6.92
C PRO A 481 28.48 39.85 -7.89
N THR A 482 27.76 40.98 -8.00
CA THR A 482 28.24 42.16 -8.71
C THR A 482 29.43 42.72 -7.93
N ILE A 483 30.64 42.33 -8.32
CA ILE A 483 31.86 43.01 -7.88
C ILE A 483 31.91 44.33 -8.64
N THR A 484 31.46 45.41 -8.00
CA THR A 484 31.75 46.77 -8.46
C THR A 484 33.23 47.06 -8.20
N PRO A 485 34.03 47.43 -9.21
CA PRO A 485 35.42 47.81 -8.98
C PRO A 485 35.48 49.14 -8.22
N PRO A 486 36.45 49.33 -7.30
CA PRO A 486 36.55 50.55 -6.50
C PRO A 486 36.99 51.72 -7.39
N THR A 487 36.27 52.83 -7.29
CA THR A 487 36.62 54.13 -7.84
C THR A 487 37.94 54.62 -7.25
N PRO A 488 38.93 55.04 -8.05
CA PRO A 488 40.17 55.58 -7.53
C PRO A 488 39.91 56.97 -6.94
N LYS A 489 40.17 57.12 -5.64
CA LYS A 489 40.22 58.42 -4.96
C LYS A 489 41.40 59.22 -5.52
N ARG A 490 41.12 60.37 -6.15
CA ARG A 490 42.09 61.44 -6.42
C ARG A 490 42.60 61.98 -5.08
N GLY A 491 43.88 61.77 -4.81
CA GLY A 491 44.67 62.54 -3.83
C GLY A 491 45.45 63.64 -4.55
N LYS A 492 45.59 64.78 -3.89
CA LYS A 492 46.19 66.03 -4.34
C LYS A 492 47.62 65.90 -4.88
#